data_AF-A0A6A6UGE8-F1
#
_entry.id   AF-A0A6A6UGE8-F1
#
_cell.length_a   1.000
_cell.length_b   1.000
_cell.length_c   1.000
_cell.angle_alpha   90.00
_cell.angle_beta   90.00
_cell.angle_gamma   90.00
#
_symmetry.space_group_name_H-M   'P 1'
#
loop_
_entity.id
_entity.type
_entity.pdbx_description
1 polymer ?
#
loop_
_entity_poly.entity_id
_entity_poly.type
_entity_poly.pdbx_seq_one_letter_code
_entity_poly.pdbx_strand_id
1 'polypeptide(L)'
;MPTYLLHGFRWPRPLIRIHIILNNLDDAAAEWLMAPGTTRAIKSNLASTNPEITHHLPTLQFIEQYDPSDHSAEAKSQPFAYVADIVHEIKLGIDIDEVRGKGVTNDAWGAMVDLRDKFAPGEKVAWFVVVCGDTERSFPPTVQMLESSSNGMYARDGMSDVTVTNSNGYSNEVNKTKSRAQN
;
A
#
# COMPACT_ATOMS: atom_id res chain seq x y z
N MET A 1 -0.09 10.96 -16.18
CA MET A 1 -0.14 10.84 -14.70
C MET A 1 -1.60 10.75 -14.32
N PRO A 2 -2.05 9.67 -13.66
CA PRO A 2 -3.42 9.57 -13.19
C PRO A 2 -3.80 10.81 -12.40
N THR A 3 -4.93 11.40 -12.78
CA THR A 3 -5.48 12.59 -12.13
C THR A 3 -6.87 12.25 -11.69
N TYR A 4 -7.25 12.67 -10.49
CA TYR A 4 -8.52 12.30 -9.88
C TYR A 4 -9.31 13.56 -9.55
N LEU A 5 -10.59 13.56 -9.88
CA LEU A 5 -11.57 14.44 -9.27
C LEU A 5 -12.20 13.67 -8.11
N LEU A 6 -12.08 14.18 -6.90
CA LEU A 6 -12.59 13.50 -5.70
C LEU A 6 -13.38 14.44 -4.80
N HIS A 7 -14.30 13.85 -4.04
CA HIS A 7 -14.99 14.49 -2.93
C HIS A 7 -14.47 13.87 -1.62
N GLY A 8 -14.19 14.69 -0.62
CA GLY A 8 -13.59 14.23 0.63
C GLY A 8 -12.89 15.33 1.39
N PHE A 9 -11.85 15.00 2.14
CA PHE A 9 -11.03 15.97 2.86
C PHE A 9 -9.54 15.63 2.79
N ARG A 10 -8.71 16.64 3.08
CA ARG A 10 -7.25 16.47 3.22
C ARG A 10 -6.93 15.92 4.59
N TRP A 11 -6.12 14.88 4.64
CA TRP A 11 -5.58 14.32 5.87
C TRP A 11 -4.10 14.69 5.98
N PRO A 12 -3.74 15.63 6.89
CA PRO A 12 -2.35 16.03 7.09
C PRO A 12 -1.45 14.85 7.45
N ARG A 13 -0.30 14.77 6.80
CA ARG A 13 0.68 13.68 6.99
C ARG A 13 1.06 13.45 8.46
N PRO A 14 1.28 14.48 9.30
CA PRO A 14 1.54 14.26 10.72
C PRO A 14 0.39 13.53 11.43
N LEU A 15 -0.87 13.84 11.09
CA LEU A 15 -2.04 13.20 11.70
C LEU A 15 -2.23 11.76 11.21
N ILE A 16 -1.88 11.46 9.96
CA ILE A 16 -1.82 10.09 9.44
C ILE A 16 -0.84 9.25 10.26
N ARG A 17 0.39 9.75 10.43
CA ARG A 17 1.44 9.06 11.21
C ARG A 17 0.99 8.82 12.65
N ILE A 18 0.39 9.84 13.29
CA ILE A 18 -0.17 9.71 14.64
C ILE A 18 -1.25 8.64 14.68
N HIS A 19 -2.18 8.61 13.72
CA HIS A 19 -3.24 7.61 13.68
C HIS A 19 -2.70 6.19 13.56
N ILE A 20 -1.70 5.95 12.70
CA ILE A 20 -1.04 4.65 12.54
C ILE A 20 -0.39 4.22 13.86
N ILE A 21 0.36 5.12 14.52
CA ILE A 21 1.05 4.83 15.79
C ILE A 21 0.04 4.53 16.90
N LEU A 22 -0.99 5.36 17.08
CA LEU A 22 -1.96 5.20 18.17
C LEU A 22 -2.81 3.93 18.04
N ASN A 23 -3.00 3.44 16.82
CA ASN A 23 -3.81 2.25 16.55
C ASN A 23 -2.97 0.98 16.28
N ASN A 24 -1.64 1.05 16.41
CA ASN A 24 -0.71 -0.04 16.13
C ASN A 24 -0.95 -0.70 14.75
N LEU A 25 -1.02 0.12 13.70
CA LEU A 25 -1.25 -0.36 12.33
C LEU A 25 0.08 -0.73 11.65
N ASP A 26 0.65 -1.89 12.00
CA ASP A 26 1.97 -2.31 11.53
C ASP A 26 2.06 -2.47 9.99
N ASP A 27 0.95 -2.84 9.34
CA ASP A 27 0.86 -2.99 7.89
C ASP A 27 0.62 -1.65 7.15
N ALA A 28 0.56 -0.52 7.86
CA ALA A 28 0.24 0.78 7.30
C ALA A 28 1.48 1.65 7.10
N ALA A 29 1.68 2.12 5.86
CA ALA A 29 2.71 3.08 5.51
C ALA A 29 2.11 4.49 5.40
N ALA A 30 2.56 5.40 6.28
CA ALA A 30 2.08 6.77 6.28
C ALA A 30 2.40 7.54 4.99
N GLU A 31 3.41 7.15 4.22
CA GLU A 31 3.81 7.81 2.96
C GLU A 31 3.17 7.19 1.71
N TRP A 32 2.37 6.14 1.89
CA TRP A 32 1.75 5.45 0.76
C TRP A 32 0.43 4.81 1.18
N LEU A 33 -0.60 5.65 1.33
CA LEU A 33 -1.91 5.18 1.77
C LEU A 33 -2.60 4.27 0.75
N MET A 34 -2.29 4.47 -0.54
CA MET A 34 -2.86 3.67 -1.64
C MET A 34 -2.29 2.25 -1.72
N ALA A 35 -1.23 1.93 -0.99
CA ALA A 35 -0.73 0.57 -0.89
C ALA A 35 -1.84 -0.39 -0.44
N PRO A 36 -2.03 -1.57 -1.07
CA PRO A 36 -3.09 -2.50 -0.71
C PRO A 36 -3.07 -2.93 0.76
N GLY A 37 -1.87 -3.08 1.35
CA GLY A 37 -1.68 -3.34 2.79
C GLY A 37 -2.19 -2.18 3.64
N THR A 38 -1.66 -0.98 3.40
CA THR A 38 -2.05 0.25 4.11
C THR A 38 -3.54 0.54 4.01
N THR A 39 -4.10 0.52 2.80
CA THR A 39 -5.53 0.77 2.57
C THR A 39 -6.38 -0.21 3.36
N ARG A 40 -6.03 -1.50 3.38
CA ARG A 40 -6.76 -2.53 4.11
C ARG A 40 -6.66 -2.33 5.62
N ALA A 41 -5.46 -2.06 6.13
CA ALA A 41 -5.23 -1.83 7.56
C ALA A 41 -6.04 -0.63 8.06
N ILE A 42 -5.96 0.51 7.36
CA ILE A 42 -6.70 1.73 7.71
C ILE A 42 -8.21 1.50 7.61
N LYS A 43 -8.72 0.93 6.50
CA LYS A 43 -10.17 0.66 6.36
C LYS A 43 -10.70 -0.27 7.46
N SER A 44 -9.95 -1.32 7.79
CA SER A 44 -10.32 -2.25 8.85
C SER A 44 -10.38 -1.56 10.21
N ASN A 45 -9.41 -0.70 10.51
CA ASN A 45 -9.42 0.10 11.73
C ASN A 45 -10.58 1.11 11.78
N LEU A 46 -10.89 1.80 10.67
CA LEU A 46 -12.04 2.70 10.62
C LEU A 46 -13.36 1.95 10.85
N ALA A 47 -13.51 0.77 10.22
CA ALA A 47 -14.71 -0.05 10.38
C ALA A 47 -14.89 -0.54 11.83
N SER A 48 -13.81 -0.80 12.57
CA SER A 48 -13.88 -1.24 13.96
C SER A 48 -14.06 -0.10 14.95
N THR A 49 -13.40 1.04 14.74
CA THR A 49 -13.43 2.20 15.67
C THR A 49 -14.60 3.14 15.40
N ASN A 50 -15.07 3.23 14.16
CA ASN A 50 -16.16 4.10 13.73
C ASN A 50 -17.15 3.37 12.80
N PRO A 51 -17.82 2.31 13.28
CA PRO A 51 -18.72 1.50 12.45
C PRO A 51 -19.90 2.31 11.89
N GLU A 52 -20.52 3.17 12.71
CA GLU A 52 -21.66 4.01 12.29
C GLU A 52 -21.29 4.97 11.14
N ILE A 53 -20.11 5.60 11.22
CA ILE A 53 -19.60 6.49 10.17
C ILE A 53 -19.26 5.68 8.91
N THR A 54 -18.57 4.55 9.09
CA THR A 54 -18.11 3.70 7.98
C THR A 54 -19.29 3.08 7.22
N HIS A 55 -20.41 2.82 7.89
CA HIS A 55 -21.62 2.29 7.26
C HIS A 55 -22.15 3.20 6.13
N HIS A 56 -22.06 4.52 6.32
CA HIS A 56 -22.48 5.51 5.34
C HIS A 56 -21.41 5.80 4.27
N LEU A 57 -20.23 5.18 4.34
CA LEU A 57 -19.08 5.43 3.48
C LEU A 57 -18.53 4.12 2.85
N PRO A 58 -19.35 3.34 2.12
CA PRO A 58 -18.93 2.05 1.56
C PRO A 58 -17.83 2.17 0.49
N THR A 59 -17.76 3.33 -0.18
CA THR A 59 -16.83 3.61 -1.29
C THR A 59 -15.58 4.37 -0.84
N LEU A 60 -15.31 4.44 0.46
CA LEU A 60 -14.16 5.18 0.99
C LEU A 60 -12.85 4.76 0.30
N GLN A 61 -12.06 5.71 -0.15
CA GLN A 61 -10.78 5.52 -0.83
C GLN A 61 -9.76 6.53 -0.29
N PHE A 62 -8.49 6.16 -0.42
CA PHE A 62 -7.38 7.05 -0.10
C PHE A 62 -6.64 7.39 -1.38
N ILE A 63 -6.34 8.67 -1.59
CA ILE A 63 -5.62 9.16 -2.76
C ILE A 63 -4.41 9.97 -2.31
N GLU A 64 -3.25 9.66 -2.88
CA GLU A 64 -2.00 10.37 -2.59
C GLU A 64 -1.73 11.46 -3.61
N GLN A 65 -0.90 12.43 -3.22
CA GLN A 65 -0.29 13.36 -4.16
C GLN A 65 1.08 12.83 -4.51
N TYR A 66 1.35 12.68 -5.80
CA TYR A 66 2.66 12.26 -6.25
C TYR A 66 2.92 12.70 -7.69
N ASP A 67 4.08 13.30 -7.91
CA ASP A 67 4.61 13.60 -9.24
C ASP A 67 5.96 12.87 -9.40
N PRO A 68 6.07 11.88 -10.30
CA PRO A 68 7.31 11.14 -10.53
C PRO A 68 8.42 12.00 -11.15
N SER A 69 8.07 13.13 -11.77
CA SER A 69 9.03 14.07 -12.34
C SER A 69 9.57 15.07 -11.32
N ASP A 70 8.93 15.16 -10.16
CA ASP A 70 9.42 15.96 -9.05
C ASP A 70 10.51 15.19 -8.29
N HIS A 71 11.75 15.69 -8.39
CA HIS A 71 12.92 15.13 -7.71
C HIS A 71 13.34 15.96 -6.49
N SER A 72 12.51 16.90 -6.05
CA SER A 72 12.73 17.67 -4.84
C SER A 72 12.75 16.77 -3.59
N ALA A 73 13.26 17.29 -2.48
CA ALA A 73 13.23 16.55 -1.22
C ALA A 73 11.78 16.35 -0.73
N GLU A 74 10.92 17.32 -1.06
CA GLU A 74 9.52 17.42 -0.71
C GLU A 74 8.66 16.41 -1.48
N ALA A 75 9.07 16.03 -2.70
CA ALA A 75 8.38 15.05 -3.55
C ALA A 75 8.12 13.70 -2.86
N LYS A 76 9.00 13.31 -1.93
CA LYS A 76 8.95 12.03 -1.22
C LYS A 76 7.83 11.93 -0.20
N SER A 77 7.35 13.06 0.31
CA SER A 77 6.38 13.11 1.41
C SER A 77 5.50 14.35 1.25
N GLN A 78 4.51 14.23 0.37
CA GLN A 78 3.54 15.31 0.19
C GLN A 78 2.76 15.55 1.49
N PRO A 79 2.41 16.82 1.80
CA PRO A 79 1.91 17.23 3.11
C PRO A 79 0.53 16.65 3.46
N PHE A 80 -0.22 16.19 2.46
CA PHE A 80 -1.57 15.64 2.63
C PHE A 80 -1.74 14.39 1.76
N ALA A 81 -2.49 13.42 2.30
CA ALA A 81 -3.26 12.48 1.49
C ALA A 81 -4.74 12.89 1.53
N TYR A 82 -5.57 12.28 0.69
CA TYR A 82 -7.00 12.53 0.65
C TYR A 82 -7.76 11.31 1.13
N VAL A 83 -8.76 11.54 1.97
CA VAL A 83 -9.78 10.55 2.34
C VAL A 83 -11.03 10.94 1.57
N ALA A 84 -11.51 10.05 0.70
CA ALA A 84 -12.54 10.37 -0.28
C ALA A 84 -13.64 9.32 -0.32
N ASP A 85 -14.88 9.74 -0.42
CA ASP A 85 -16.06 8.88 -0.64
C ASP A 85 -16.37 8.70 -2.13
N ILE A 86 -16.12 9.73 -2.93
CA ILE A 86 -16.23 9.71 -4.40
C ILE A 86 -14.84 9.97 -4.99
N VAL A 87 -14.40 9.08 -5.88
CA VAL A 87 -13.17 9.26 -6.66
C VAL A 87 -13.47 8.97 -8.12
N HIS A 88 -13.10 9.90 -9.00
CA HIS A 88 -13.24 9.75 -10.43
C HIS A 88 -11.91 9.98 -11.13
N GLU A 89 -11.42 8.98 -11.85
CA GLU A 89 -10.19 9.10 -12.64
C GLU A 89 -10.45 9.90 -13.92
N ILE A 90 -9.64 10.94 -14.14
CA ILE A 90 -9.64 11.79 -15.33
C ILE A 90 -8.66 11.20 -16.33
N LYS A 91 -9.18 10.60 -17.40
CA LYS A 91 -8.36 10.03 -18.47
C LYS A 91 -7.88 11.07 -19.49
N LEU A 92 -8.79 11.94 -19.94
CA LEU A 92 -8.49 13.00 -20.92
C LEU A 92 -9.08 14.34 -20.46
N GLY A 93 -10.36 14.35 -20.11
CA GLY A 93 -11.07 15.51 -19.60
C GLY A 93 -12.38 15.06 -18.95
N ILE A 94 -12.96 15.94 -18.14
CA ILE A 94 -14.22 15.68 -17.45
C ILE A 94 -15.01 16.97 -17.26
N ASP A 95 -16.33 16.88 -17.33
CA ASP A 95 -17.22 17.96 -16.91
C ASP A 95 -17.37 17.90 -15.38
N ILE A 96 -16.85 18.93 -14.71
CA ILE A 96 -16.88 19.03 -13.25
C ILE A 96 -18.31 19.17 -12.74
N ASP A 97 -19.18 19.88 -13.46
CA ASP A 97 -20.55 20.10 -13.04
C ASP A 97 -21.40 18.84 -13.23
N GLU A 98 -21.10 18.02 -14.24
CA GLU A 98 -21.71 16.70 -14.39
C GLU A 98 -21.38 15.79 -13.19
N VAL A 99 -20.10 15.73 -12.79
CA VAL A 99 -19.68 14.87 -11.68
C VAL A 99 -20.24 15.37 -10.35
N ARG A 100 -20.16 16.68 -10.09
CA ARG A 100 -20.70 17.29 -8.88
C ARG A 100 -22.22 17.26 -8.84
N GLY A 101 -22.88 17.28 -10.00
CA GLY A 101 -24.33 17.20 -10.15
C GLY A 101 -24.92 15.87 -9.71
N LYS A 102 -24.12 14.79 -9.70
CA LYS A 102 -24.51 13.50 -9.07
C LYS A 102 -24.70 13.64 -7.56
N GLY A 103 -24.06 14.65 -6.96
CA GLY A 103 -24.19 14.99 -5.55
C GLY A 103 -23.57 13.95 -4.62
N VAL A 104 -23.69 14.25 -3.33
CA VAL A 104 -23.34 13.37 -2.22
C VAL A 104 -24.60 13.25 -1.38
N THR A 105 -24.94 12.05 -0.91
CA THR A 105 -26.13 11.88 -0.06
C THR A 105 -25.93 12.60 1.28
N ASN A 106 -27.00 13.08 1.91
CA ASN A 106 -26.89 13.80 3.18
C ASN A 106 -26.21 12.96 4.28
N ASP A 107 -26.48 11.65 4.31
CA ASP A 107 -25.87 10.75 5.29
C ASP A 107 -24.37 10.56 5.03
N ALA A 108 -23.96 10.38 3.77
CA ALA A 108 -22.54 10.27 3.41
C ALA A 108 -21.81 11.59 3.68
N TRP A 109 -22.43 12.73 3.39
CA TRP A 109 -21.88 14.05 3.69
C TRP A 109 -21.67 14.24 5.19
N GLY A 110 -22.69 13.93 6.01
CA GLY A 110 -22.60 13.99 7.47
C GLY A 110 -21.50 13.08 8.01
N ALA A 111 -21.46 11.83 7.55
CA ALA A 111 -20.41 10.89 7.90
C ALA A 111 -19.01 11.37 7.51
N MET A 112 -18.87 12.05 6.37
CA MET A 112 -17.59 12.61 5.92
C MET A 112 -17.15 13.81 6.75
N VAL A 113 -18.10 14.64 7.19
CA VAL A 113 -17.85 15.74 8.14
C VAL A 113 -17.38 15.19 9.49
N ASP A 114 -18.08 14.19 10.04
CA ASP A 114 -17.74 13.56 11.31
C ASP A 114 -16.38 12.84 11.25
N LEU A 115 -16.09 12.16 10.14
CA LEU A 115 -14.79 11.54 9.91
C LEU A 115 -13.69 12.60 9.83
N ARG A 116 -13.91 13.69 9.09
CA ARG A 116 -12.97 14.80 9.01
C ARG A 116 -12.70 15.40 10.39
N ASP A 117 -13.72 15.64 11.20
CA ASP A 117 -13.56 16.27 12.51
C ASP A 117 -12.71 15.42 13.47
N LYS A 118 -12.77 14.09 13.35
CA LYS A 118 -11.95 13.16 14.12
C LYS A 118 -10.49 13.06 13.63
N PHE A 119 -10.27 13.05 12.32
CA PHE A 119 -8.98 12.67 11.72
C PHE A 119 -8.16 13.86 11.21
N ALA A 120 -8.82 14.95 10.83
CA ALA A 120 -8.23 16.15 10.27
C ALA A 120 -9.01 17.40 10.75
N PRO A 121 -9.03 17.68 12.07
CA PRO A 121 -9.75 18.81 12.61
C PRO A 121 -9.26 20.12 11.96
N GLY A 122 -10.21 20.94 11.51
CA GLY A 122 -9.93 22.22 10.83
C GLY A 122 -9.75 22.14 9.31
N GLU A 123 -9.64 20.96 8.71
CA GLU A 123 -9.68 20.82 7.25
C GLU A 123 -11.11 20.97 6.73
N LYS A 124 -11.29 21.15 5.41
CA LYS A 124 -12.62 21.25 4.81
C LYS A 124 -12.99 19.96 4.06
N VAL A 125 -14.26 19.59 4.12
CA VAL A 125 -14.85 18.63 3.18
C VAL A 125 -15.18 19.39 1.89
N ALA A 126 -14.59 18.99 0.78
CA ALA A 126 -14.70 19.68 -0.50
C ALA A 126 -14.39 18.76 -1.69
N TRP A 127 -14.54 19.32 -2.89
CA TRP A 127 -14.07 18.71 -4.13
C TRP A 127 -12.62 19.10 -4.41
N PHE A 128 -11.81 18.14 -4.83
CA PHE A 128 -10.39 18.32 -5.12
C PHE A 128 -10.01 17.68 -6.45
N VAL A 129 -9.06 18.30 -7.15
CA VAL A 129 -8.35 17.68 -8.27
C VAL A 129 -6.96 17.29 -7.78
N VAL A 130 -6.62 16.01 -7.89
CA VAL A 130 -5.42 15.43 -7.30
C VAL A 130 -4.64 14.67 -8.37
N VAL A 131 -3.37 15.02 -8.56
CA VAL A 131 -2.47 14.29 -9.44
C VAL A 131 -1.75 13.23 -8.61
N CYS A 132 -1.82 11.98 -9.07
CA CYS A 132 -1.08 10.88 -8.48
C CYS A 132 -0.42 10.04 -9.58
N GLY A 133 0.88 10.24 -9.76
CA GLY A 133 1.67 9.47 -10.71
C GLY A 133 2.14 8.10 -10.20
N ASP A 134 1.77 7.69 -8.98
CA ASP A 134 2.20 6.42 -8.36
C ASP A 134 1.01 5.48 -8.09
N THR A 135 0.43 4.93 -9.16
CA THR A 135 -0.64 3.92 -9.05
C THR A 135 -0.11 2.48 -8.97
N GLU A 136 1.13 2.25 -9.42
CA GLU A 136 1.76 0.93 -9.48
C GLU A 136 3.21 0.99 -8.99
N ARG A 137 3.43 1.31 -7.71
CA ARG A 137 4.70 0.91 -7.08
C ARG A 137 4.69 -0.62 -7.03
N SER A 138 5.45 -1.25 -7.92
CA SER A 138 5.72 -2.69 -7.82
C SER A 138 6.32 -2.97 -6.45
N PHE A 139 5.59 -3.68 -5.60
CA PHE A 139 6.14 -4.23 -4.37
C PHE A 139 7.09 -5.37 -4.79
N PRO A 140 8.35 -5.41 -4.33
CA PRO A 140 9.06 -6.67 -4.35
C PRO A 140 8.21 -7.69 -3.56
N PRO A 141 7.97 -8.89 -4.10
CA PRO A 141 7.15 -9.89 -3.44
C PRO A 141 7.65 -10.13 -2.01
N THR A 142 6.72 -10.24 -1.06
CA THR A 142 7.08 -10.55 0.33
C THR A 142 7.79 -11.89 0.40
N VAL A 143 8.65 -12.09 1.41
CA VAL A 143 9.41 -13.35 1.59
C VAL A 143 8.48 -14.56 1.56
N GLN A 144 7.29 -14.45 2.15
CA GLN A 144 6.27 -15.51 2.17
C GLN A 144 5.70 -15.83 0.77
N MET A 145 5.57 -14.84 -0.12
CA MET A 145 5.18 -15.02 -1.53
C MET A 145 6.33 -15.61 -2.38
N LEU A 146 7.58 -15.28 -2.03
CA LEU A 146 8.77 -15.87 -2.66
C LEU A 146 8.92 -17.36 -2.30
N GLU A 147 8.76 -17.72 -1.02
CA GLU A 147 8.86 -19.10 -0.52
C GLU A 147 7.80 -20.03 -1.13
N SER A 148 6.58 -19.52 -1.32
CA SER A 148 5.48 -20.26 -1.95
C SER A 148 5.66 -20.42 -3.47
N SER A 149 6.44 -19.55 -4.11
CA SER A 149 6.77 -19.63 -5.55
C SER A 149 7.92 -20.61 -5.85
N SER A 150 8.80 -20.91 -4.88
CA SER A 150 9.92 -21.84 -5.06
C SER A 150 9.55 -23.33 -5.03
N ASN A 151 8.36 -23.70 -4.56
CA ASN A 151 7.98 -25.11 -4.38
C ASN A 151 7.37 -25.81 -5.61
N GLY A 152 7.30 -25.13 -6.76
CA GLY A 152 6.59 -25.62 -7.97
C GLY A 152 7.46 -26.18 -9.10
N MET A 153 8.79 -26.24 -8.96
CA MET A 153 9.70 -26.52 -10.10
C MET A 153 10.56 -27.79 -9.93
N TYR A 154 9.95 -28.93 -9.61
CA TYR A 154 10.58 -30.25 -9.83
C TYR A 154 9.56 -31.31 -10.26
N ALA A 155 9.07 -31.22 -11.50
CA ALA A 155 8.42 -32.36 -12.13
C ALA A 155 8.61 -32.34 -13.65
N ARG A 156 9.16 -33.44 -14.17
CA ARG A 156 9.41 -33.83 -15.57
C ARG A 156 10.68 -33.24 -16.19
N ASP A 157 11.72 -34.08 -16.27
CA ASP A 157 12.10 -34.59 -17.59
C ASP A 157 12.91 -35.90 -17.53
N GLY A 158 12.66 -36.78 -18.51
CA GLY A 158 13.62 -37.75 -19.04
C GLY A 158 14.00 -38.99 -18.23
N MET A 159 13.19 -40.06 -18.29
CA MET A 159 13.68 -41.43 -18.13
C MET A 159 14.31 -41.90 -19.44
N SER A 160 15.63 -42.05 -19.49
CA SER A 160 16.31 -42.91 -20.48
C SER A 160 17.54 -43.56 -19.85
N ASP A 161 17.32 -44.81 -19.44
CA ASP A 161 18.22 -45.95 -19.37
C ASP A 161 19.69 -45.74 -19.75
N VAL A 162 20.60 -45.73 -18.76
CA VAL A 162 22.02 -46.12 -18.91
C VAL A 162 22.51 -46.78 -17.62
N THR A 163 22.55 -48.11 -17.69
CA THR A 163 23.50 -49.08 -17.10
C THR A 163 24.35 -48.67 -15.89
N VAL A 164 24.05 -49.33 -14.77
CA VAL A 164 24.88 -49.47 -13.57
C VAL A 164 26.18 -50.21 -13.92
N THR A 165 27.33 -49.60 -13.61
CA THR A 165 28.54 -50.37 -13.28
C THR A 165 29.13 -49.86 -11.97
N ASN A 166 29.28 -50.80 -11.05
CA ASN A 166 29.74 -50.63 -9.69
C ASN A 166 31.26 -50.87 -9.68
N SER A 167 32.06 -49.93 -9.14
CA SER A 167 33.44 -50.24 -8.78
C SER A 167 33.87 -49.48 -7.52
N ASN A 168 34.15 -50.29 -6.50
CA ASN A 168 34.72 -49.95 -5.20
C ASN A 168 36.10 -49.29 -5.32
N GLY A 169 36.41 -48.37 -4.40
CA GLY A 169 37.77 -47.82 -4.23
C GLY A 169 37.99 -46.99 -2.96
N TYR A 170 38.07 -47.65 -1.81
CA TYR A 170 38.94 -47.38 -0.63
C TYR A 170 39.38 -45.95 -0.24
N SER A 171 38.86 -45.52 0.93
CA SER A 171 39.56 -45.18 2.20
C SER A 171 40.35 -43.86 2.45
N ASN A 172 39.93 -43.24 3.57
CA ASN A 172 40.68 -42.71 4.73
C ASN A 172 41.20 -41.25 4.79
N GLU A 173 40.59 -40.53 5.76
CA GLU A 173 41.16 -39.71 6.85
C GLU A 173 42.41 -38.84 6.60
N VAL A 174 42.38 -37.59 7.10
CA VAL A 174 43.05 -37.17 8.36
C VAL A 174 42.83 -35.67 8.61
N ASN A 175 42.27 -35.37 9.78
CA ASN A 175 42.27 -34.07 10.44
C ASN A 175 43.69 -33.68 10.91
N LYS A 176 44.09 -32.41 10.77
CA LYS A 176 44.97 -31.78 11.77
C LYS A 176 44.87 -30.27 11.81
N THR A 177 44.18 -29.80 12.84
CA THR A 177 44.39 -28.52 13.50
C THR A 177 45.84 -28.37 14.00
N LYS A 178 46.40 -27.16 13.90
CA LYS A 178 47.37 -26.66 14.90
C LYS A 178 47.54 -25.14 14.84
N SER A 179 47.23 -24.53 15.99
CA SER A 179 47.69 -23.25 16.49
C SER A 179 49.21 -23.03 16.36
N ARG A 180 49.67 -21.78 16.26
CA ARG A 180 50.58 -21.15 17.23
C ARG A 180 50.88 -19.68 16.88
N ALA A 181 51.03 -18.90 17.95
CA ALA A 181 51.33 -17.47 18.03
C ALA A 181 52.80 -17.09 17.73
N GLN A 182 53.01 -15.76 17.73
CA GLN A 182 54.25 -14.99 17.90
C GLN A 182 55.12 -14.77 16.65
N ASN A 183 55.09 -13.54 16.13
CA ASN A 183 56.01 -12.48 16.55
C ASN A 183 55.37 -11.10 16.37
#